data_AF-A0A944VVT4-F1
#
_entry.id   AF-A0A944VVT4-F1
#
_cell.length_a   1.000
_cell.length_b   1.000
_cell.length_c   1.000
_cell.angle_alpha   90.00
_cell.angle_beta   90.00
_cell.angle_gamma   90.00
#
_symmetry.space_group_name_H-M   'P 1'
#
loop_
_entity.id
_entity.type
_entity.pdbx_description
1 polymer ?
#
loop_
_entity_poly.entity_id
_entity_poly.type
_entity_poly.pdbx_seq_one_letter_code
_entity_poly.pdbx_strand_id
1 'polypeptide(L)' 'MERLGLIAGNGRFPILFAKSAKAQGINVVTVALKGEASPEIEKYVEKMYWVGVA' A
#
# COMPACT_ATOMS: atom_id res chain seq x y z
N MET A 1 -11.80 -14.83 -0.61
CA MET A 1 -11.66 -13.56 -1.34
C MET A 1 -10.20 -13.37 -1.66
N GLU A 2 -9.90 -13.14 -2.93
CA GLU A 2 -8.55 -12.80 -3.38
C GLU A 2 -8.18 -11.39 -2.93
N ARG A 3 -6.89 -11.16 -2.65
CA ARG A 3 -6.35 -9.87 -2.21
C ARG A 3 -5.13 -9.53 -3.06
N LEU A 4 -4.91 -8.24 -3.30
CA LEU A 4 -3.67 -7.75 -3.91
C LEU A 4 -2.65 -7.42 -2.82
N GLY A 5 -1.43 -7.93 -2.99
CA GLY A 5 -0.28 -7.53 -2.20
C GLY A 5 0.42 -6.34 -2.85
N LEU A 6 0.68 -5.28 -2.09
CA LEU A 6 1.47 -4.13 -2.53
C LEU A 6 2.73 -4.02 -1.67
N ILE A 7 3.91 -4.11 -2.28
CA ILE A 7 5.17 -3.74 -1.62
C ILE A 7 5.44 -2.28 -1.98
N ALA A 8 5.24 -1.37 -1.02
CA ALA A 8 5.34 0.05 -1.22
C ALA A 8 6.73 0.58 -0.84
N GLY A 9 7.43 1.13 -1.84
CA GLY A 9 8.56 2.03 -1.66
C GLY A 9 8.14 3.50 -1.77
N ASN A 10 9.04 4.36 -2.23
CA ASN A 10 8.77 5.79 -2.36
C ASN A 10 7.92 6.19 -3.58
N GLY A 11 7.62 7.49 -3.65
CA GLY A 11 6.93 8.12 -4.76
C GLY A 11 5.40 7.96 -4.71
N ARG A 12 4.75 8.43 -5.79
CA ARG A 12 3.27 8.49 -5.85
C ARG A 12 2.61 7.22 -6.35
N PHE A 13 3.35 6.35 -7.03
CA PHE A 13 2.76 5.17 -7.67
C PHE A 13 2.05 4.23 -6.68
N PRO A 14 2.64 3.85 -5.51
CA PRO A 14 1.95 2.99 -4.55
C PRO A 14 0.62 3.57 -4.04
N ILE A 15 0.58 4.90 -3.87
CA ILE A 15 -0.62 5.64 -3.44
C ILE A 15 -1.70 5.57 -4.54
N LEU A 16 -1.32 5.88 -5.78
CA LEU A 16 -2.23 5.86 -6.93
C LEU A 16 -2.77 4.45 -7.21
N PHE A 17 -1.92 3.43 -7.09
CA PHE A 17 -2.31 2.03 -7.21
C PHE A 17 -3.34 1.64 -6.16
N ALA A 18 -3.05 1.86 -4.87
CA ALA A 18 -3.95 1.52 -3.77
C ALA A 18 -5.28 2.28 -3.89
N LYS A 19 -5.24 3.56 -4.25
CA LYS A 19 -6.44 4.38 -4.47
C LYS A 19 -7.32 3.83 -5.58
N SER A 20 -6.73 3.45 -6.71
CA SER A 20 -7.46 2.86 -7.85
C SER A 20 -8.05 1.49 -7.49
N ALA A 21 -7.27 0.62 -6.83
CA ALA A 21 -7.73 -0.69 -6.40
C ALA A 21 -8.93 -0.57 -5.44
N LYS A 22 -8.87 0.33 -4.46
CA LYS A 22 -10.01 0.61 -3.56
C LYS A 22 -11.23 1.12 -4.31
N ALA A 23 -11.05 2.01 -5.30
CA ALA A 23 -12.15 2.50 -6.12
C ALA A 23 -12.85 1.39 -6.95
N GLN A 24 -12.12 0.30 -7.24
CA GLN A 24 -12.66 -0.90 -7.90
C GLN A 24 -13.19 -1.96 -6.92
N GLY A 25 -13.20 -1.67 -5.61
CA GLY A 25 -13.63 -2.63 -4.59
C GLY A 25 -12.63 -3.76 -4.34
N ILE A 26 -11.38 -3.62 -4.78
CA ILE A 26 -10.33 -4.63 -4.59
C ILE A 26 -9.62 -4.38 -3.25
N ASN A 27 -9.55 -5.42 -2.43
CA ASN A 27 -8.85 -5.38 -1.15
C ASN A 27 -7.34 -5.47 -1.36
N VAL A 28 -6.62 -4.45 -0.86
CA VAL A 28 -5.16 -4.37 -0.90
C VAL A 28 -4.59 -4.55 0.50
N VAL A 29 -3.54 -5.36 0.63
CA VAL A 29 -2.69 -5.44 1.82
C VAL A 29 -1.30 -4.93 1.45
N THR A 30 -0.79 -3.98 2.21
CA THR A 30 0.49 -3.31 1.90
C THR A 30 1.58 -3.69 2.89
N VAL A 31 2.77 -3.96 2.36
CA VAL A 31 4.03 -3.95 3.10
C VAL A 31 4.77 -2.67 2.71
N ALA A 32 5.01 -1.79 3.68
CA ALA A 32 5.56 -0.45 3.47
C ALA A 32 6.98 -0.36 4.00
N LEU A 33 7.91 0.10 3.15
CA LEU A 33 9.30 0.31 3.53
C LEU A 33 9.42 1.56 4.43
N LYS A 34 9.89 1.38 5.67
CA LYS A 34 10.10 2.48 6.62
C LYS A 34 11.08 3.50 6.05
N GLY A 35 10.73 4.78 6.13
CA GLY A 35 11.54 5.89 5.61
C GLY A 35 11.36 6.17 4.10
N GLU A 36 10.75 5.26 3.35
CA GLU A 36 10.52 5.38 1.90
C GLU A 36 9.03 5.56 1.58
N ALA A 37 8.19 4.69 2.13
CA ALA A 37 6.76 4.66 1.83
C ALA A 37 6.01 5.79 2.56
N SER A 38 5.01 6.34 1.87
CA SER A 38 4.12 7.36 2.44
C SER A 38 3.05 6.72 3.33
N PRO A 39 2.78 7.25 4.54
CA PRO A 39 1.66 6.83 5.38
C PRO A 39 0.30 7.13 4.75
N GLU A 40 0.24 7.94 3.68
CA GLU A 40 -1.00 8.21 2.94
C GLU A 40 -1.65 6.92 2.39
N ILE A 41 -0.84 5.89 2.09
CA ILE A 41 -1.32 4.61 1.56
C ILE A 41 -2.35 3.95 2.49
N GLU A 42 -2.25 4.16 3.81
CA GLU A 42 -3.17 3.60 4.82
C GLU A 42 -4.64 3.96 4.56
N LYS A 43 -4.90 5.10 3.91
CA LYS A 43 -6.27 5.53 3.54
C LYS A 43 -6.94 4.62 2.51
N TYR A 44 -6.15 3.86 1.75
CA TYR A 44 -6.60 3.15 0.57
C TYR A 44 -6.49 1.62 0.67
N VAL A 45 -6.03 1.07 1.79
CA VAL A 45 -5.71 -0.36 1.94
C VAL A 45 -6.45 -0.96 3.12
N GLU A 46 -6.66 -2.29 3.10
CA GLU A 46 -7.31 -3.02 4.19
C GLU A 46 -6.38 -3.10 5.40
N LYS A 47 -5.10 -3.37 5.16
CA LYS A 47 -4.04 -3.48 6.18
C LYS A 47 -2.71 -3.00 5.64
N MET A 48 -1.88 -2.44 6.52
CA MET A 48 -0.54 -1.98 6.20
C MET A 48 0.46 -2.44 7.28
N TYR A 49 1.62 -2.92 6.85
CA TYR A 49 2.70 -3.38 7.72
C TYR A 49 3.98 -2.64 7.38
N TRP A 50 4.60 -2.01 8.38
CA TRP A 50 5.85 -1.27 8.21
C TRP A 50 7.06 -2.18 8.42
N VAL A 51 7.91 -2.29 7.39
CA VAL A 51 9.13 -3.11 7.41
C VAL A 51 10.34 -2.21 7.24
N GLY A 52 11.33 -2.35 8.13
CA GLY A 52 12.65 -1.75 7.95
C GLY A 52 13.54 -2.71 7.18
N VAL A 53 14.36 -2.19 6.28
CA VAL A 53 15.44 -2.96 5.64
C VAL A 53 16.71 -2.67 6.43
N ALA A 54 17.37 -3.72 6.92
CA ALA A 54 18.62 -3.62 7.69
C ALA A 54 19.81 -3.29 6.77
#